data_AF-A0A351TC40-F1
#
_entry.id   AF-A0A351TC40-F1
#
_cell.length_a   1.000
_cell.length_b   1.000
_cell.length_c   1.000
_cell.angle_alpha   90.00
_cell.angle_beta   90.00
_cell.angle_gamma   90.00
#
_symmetry.space_group_name_H-M   'P 1'
#
loop_
_entity.id
_entity.type
_entity.pdbx_description
1 polymer ?
#
loop_
_entity_poly.entity_id
_entity_poly.type
_entity_poly.pdbx_seq_one_letter_code
_entity_poly.pdbx_strand_id
1 'polypeptide(L)'
;MHSIVDHHKIGNLATENPIFIRTEKLCSTSSVIYKMMKEEGITPNKEHAILIISAILSDSLHFRSPTTQDEDKFIVEELNEIAKIPNLEEYAMEMFKAKSDL
;
A
#
# COMPACT_ATOMS: atom_id res chain seq x y z
N MET A 1 -9.18 -0.89 20.28
CA MET A 1 -9.08 -0.84 18.81
C MET A 1 -10.17 0.08 18.31
N HIS A 2 -9.84 1.16 17.59
CA HIS A 2 -10.83 2.14 17.08
C HIS A 2 -11.27 1.82 15.65
N SER A 3 -10.33 1.34 14.83
CA SER A 3 -10.57 1.01 13.42
C SER A 3 -9.60 -0.06 12.93
N ILE A 4 -9.98 -0.76 11.86
CA ILE A 4 -9.13 -1.69 11.10
C ILE A 4 -9.15 -1.26 9.63
N VAL A 5 -7.96 -1.15 9.04
CA VAL A 5 -7.76 -1.03 7.60
C VAL A 5 -6.81 -2.15 7.19
N ASP A 6 -7.24 -3.03 6.31
CA ASP A 6 -6.48 -4.23 5.97
C ASP A 6 -6.78 -4.72 4.54
N HIS A 7 -6.00 -5.67 4.06
CA HIS A 7 -6.14 -6.32 2.77
C HIS A 7 -6.14 -7.85 2.84
N HIS A 8 -5.98 -8.41 4.05
CA HIS A 8 -6.03 -9.85 4.27
C HIS A 8 -7.46 -10.39 4.38
N LYS A 9 -7.57 -11.71 4.32
CA LYS A 9 -8.79 -12.42 4.70
C LYS A 9 -9.06 -12.21 6.18
N ILE A 10 -10.24 -11.69 6.51
CA ILE A 10 -10.71 -11.61 7.89
C ILE A 10 -11.02 -13.03 8.40
N GLY A 11 -10.38 -13.43 9.50
CA GLY A 11 -10.67 -14.65 10.23
C GLY A 11 -10.58 -14.41 11.73
N ASN A 12 -11.49 -15.02 12.50
CA ASN A 12 -11.51 -14.96 13.97
C ASN A 12 -11.49 -13.54 14.58
N LEU A 13 -12.10 -12.56 13.91
CA LEU A 13 -12.20 -11.20 14.44
C LEU A 13 -13.42 -11.08 15.36
N ALA A 14 -13.19 -10.67 16.60
CA ALA A 14 -14.22 -10.32 17.58
C ALA A 14 -13.88 -8.97 18.23
N THR A 15 -14.89 -8.12 18.40
CA THR A 15 -14.74 -6.78 18.98
C THR A 15 -15.79 -6.58 20.07
N GLU A 16 -15.39 -6.00 21.20
CA GLU A 16 -16.32 -5.72 22.31
C GLU A 16 -17.27 -4.55 22.01
N ASN A 17 -16.82 -3.59 21.19
CA ASN A 17 -17.60 -2.43 20.77
C ASN A 17 -17.62 -2.32 19.24
N PRO A 18 -18.62 -1.64 18.64
CA PRO A 18 -18.60 -1.31 17.23
C PRO A 18 -17.35 -0.51 16.86
N ILE A 19 -16.73 -0.84 15.72
CA ILE A 19 -15.55 -0.15 15.18
C ILE A 19 -15.69 0.03 13.66
N PHE A 20 -14.94 0.97 13.10
CA PHE A 20 -14.81 1.10 11.65
C PHE A 20 -13.89 0.01 11.08
N ILE A 21 -14.33 -0.71 10.06
CA ILE A 21 -13.53 -1.72 9.37
C ILE A 21 -13.62 -1.49 7.88
N ARG A 22 -12.46 -1.29 7.23
CA ARG A 22 -12.34 -1.28 5.77
C ARG A 22 -11.33 -2.32 5.34
N THR A 23 -11.80 -3.31 4.59
CA THR A 23 -10.93 -4.30 3.96
C THR A 23 -11.22 -4.37 2.48
N GLU A 24 -10.18 -4.36 1.66
CA GLU A 24 -10.31 -4.46 0.22
C GLU A 24 -9.37 -5.52 -0.35
N LYS A 25 -9.77 -6.12 -1.46
CA LYS A 25 -8.97 -7.10 -2.18
C LYS A 25 -7.89 -6.40 -3.02
N LEU A 26 -6.97 -5.74 -2.35
CA LEU A 26 -5.78 -5.10 -2.91
C LEU A 26 -4.52 -5.79 -2.39
N CYS A 27 -3.37 -5.55 -3.03
CA CYS A 27 -2.15 -6.24 -2.61
C CYS A 27 -1.50 -5.65 -1.36
N SER A 28 -1.84 -4.41 -0.98
CA SER A 28 -1.28 -3.74 0.19
C SER A 28 -2.33 -2.91 0.92
N THR A 29 -2.25 -2.87 2.25
CA THR A 29 -3.02 -1.92 3.08
C THR A 29 -2.76 -0.47 2.68
N SER A 30 -1.55 -0.15 2.19
CA SER A 30 -1.22 1.21 1.76
C SER A 30 -2.00 1.64 0.52
N SER A 31 -2.39 0.70 -0.35
CA SER A 31 -3.33 0.97 -1.45
C SER A 31 -4.71 1.38 -0.89
N VAL A 32 -5.20 0.68 0.14
CA VAL A 32 -6.47 0.99 0.80
C VAL A 32 -6.41 2.37 1.47
N ILE A 33 -5.32 2.69 2.16
CA ILE A 33 -5.10 4.00 2.79
C ILE A 33 -5.10 5.10 1.73
N TYR A 34 -4.42 4.90 0.60
CA TYR A 34 -4.40 5.92 -0.46
C TYR A 34 -5.79 6.19 -1.04
N LYS A 35 -6.62 5.14 -1.23
CA LYS A 35 -8.02 5.32 -1.63
C LYS A 35 -8.80 6.15 -0.61
N MET A 36 -8.65 5.87 0.68
CA MET A 36 -9.26 6.66 1.75
C MET A 36 -8.80 8.12 1.72
N MET A 37 -7.50 8.38 1.51
CA MET A 37 -6.98 9.74 1.39
C MET A 37 -7.62 10.47 0.22
N LYS A 38 -7.74 9.80 -0.94
CA LYS A 38 -8.33 10.37 -2.15
C LYS A 38 -9.82 10.68 -2.00
N GLU A 39 -10.57 9.81 -1.32
CA GLU A 39 -11.98 10.03 -0.99
C GLU A 39 -12.20 11.26 -0.09
N GLU A 40 -11.26 11.53 0.81
CA GLU A 40 -11.26 12.71 1.68
C GLU A 40 -10.60 13.95 1.03
N GLY A 41 -10.20 13.86 -0.24
CA GLY A 41 -9.53 14.96 -0.95
C GLY A 41 -8.12 15.30 -0.42
N ILE A 42 -7.48 14.38 0.28
CA ILE A 42 -6.14 14.54 0.87
C ILE A 42 -5.08 14.07 -0.13
N THR A 43 -4.20 14.99 -0.53
CA THR A 43 -3.01 14.65 -1.32
C THR A 43 -1.81 14.41 -0.40
N PRO A 44 -1.09 13.27 -0.50
CA PRO A 44 0.12 13.04 0.29
C PRO A 44 1.22 14.02 -0.12
N ASN A 45 2.10 14.37 0.83
CA ASN A 45 3.38 14.99 0.50
C ASN A 45 4.31 13.96 -0.17
N LYS A 46 5.47 14.42 -0.64
CA LYS A 46 6.45 13.58 -1.35
C LYS A 46 6.90 12.39 -0.52
N GLU A 47 7.21 12.61 0.75
CA GLU A 47 7.71 11.58 1.65
C GLU A 47 6.66 10.49 1.90
N HIS A 48 5.41 10.87 2.14
CA HIS A 48 4.30 9.93 2.29
C HIS A 48 4.01 9.18 0.99
N ALA A 49 4.08 9.85 -0.17
CA ALA A 49 3.91 9.20 -1.47
C ALA A 49 4.99 8.12 -1.68
N ILE A 50 6.25 8.43 -1.37
CA ILE A 50 7.35 7.45 -1.40
C ILE A 50 7.02 6.26 -0.49
N LEU A 51 6.65 6.50 0.78
CA LEU A 51 6.35 5.44 1.74
C LEU A 51 5.18 4.54 1.30
N ILE A 52 4.12 5.11 0.74
CA ILE A 52 2.98 4.35 0.23
C ILE A 52 3.43 3.48 -0.95
N ILE A 53 4.19 4.04 -1.89
CA ILE A 53 4.80 3.27 -3.00
C ILE A 53 5.68 2.14 -2.46
N SER A 54 6.56 2.42 -1.48
CA SER A 54 7.43 1.41 -0.88
C SER A 54 6.65 0.22 -0.32
N ALA A 55 5.56 0.50 0.40
CA ALA A 55 4.71 -0.53 0.99
C ALA A 55 4.03 -1.38 -0.10
N ILE A 56 3.49 -0.75 -1.15
CA ILE A 56 2.86 -1.46 -2.27
C ILE A 56 3.90 -2.32 -3.00
N LEU A 57 5.09 -1.79 -3.29
CA LEU A 57 6.16 -2.54 -3.94
C LEU A 57 6.67 -3.69 -3.06
N SER A 58 6.70 -3.50 -1.73
CA SER A 58 7.05 -4.55 -0.77
C SER A 58 6.07 -5.72 -0.82
N ASP A 59 4.78 -5.46 -0.66
CA ASP A 59 3.76 -6.53 -0.60
C ASP A 59 3.53 -7.19 -1.96
N SER A 60 3.65 -6.40 -3.04
CA SER A 60 3.47 -6.90 -4.41
C SER A 60 4.70 -7.61 -4.98
N LEU A 61 5.85 -7.61 -4.30
CA LEU A 61 7.14 -8.08 -4.84
C LEU A 61 7.46 -7.41 -6.19
N HIS A 62 7.31 -6.08 -6.24
CA HIS A 62 7.36 -5.30 -7.48
C HIS A 62 6.41 -5.88 -8.53
N PHE A 63 5.12 -5.97 -8.17
CA PHE A 63 4.01 -6.45 -9.00
C PHE A 63 4.07 -7.91 -9.46
N ARG A 64 5.00 -8.71 -8.93
CA ARG A 64 5.14 -10.15 -9.26
C ARG A 64 4.25 -11.05 -8.40
N SER A 65 3.76 -10.54 -7.26
CA SER A 65 2.86 -11.27 -6.38
C SER A 65 1.52 -11.55 -7.07
N PRO A 66 0.95 -12.76 -6.94
CA PRO A 66 -0.37 -13.08 -7.49
C PRO A 66 -1.52 -12.30 -6.79
N THR A 67 -1.25 -11.61 -5.69
CA THR A 67 -2.23 -10.74 -5.01
C THR A 67 -2.34 -9.36 -5.66
N THR A 68 -1.36 -8.96 -6.48
CA THR A 68 -1.32 -7.67 -7.19
C THR A 68 -2.55 -7.47 -8.05
N GLN A 69 -3.28 -6.38 -7.83
CA GLN A 69 -4.35 -5.92 -8.71
C GLN A 69 -3.84 -4.81 -9.65
N ASP A 70 -4.53 -4.58 -10.75
CA ASP A 70 -4.20 -3.45 -11.65
C ASP A 70 -4.39 -2.10 -10.95
N GLU A 71 -5.33 -2.01 -10.01
CA GLU A 71 -5.52 -0.83 -9.16
C GLU A 71 -4.26 -0.49 -8.35
N ASP A 72 -3.50 -1.48 -7.87
CA ASP A 72 -2.25 -1.23 -7.15
C ASP A 72 -1.20 -0.56 -8.06
N LYS A 73 -1.14 -0.95 -9.34
CA LYS A 73 -0.22 -0.35 -10.32
C LYS A 73 -0.62 1.10 -10.62
N PHE A 74 -1.91 1.34 -10.85
CA PHE A 74 -2.42 2.71 -11.09
C PHE A 74 -2.16 3.63 -9.90
N ILE A 75 -2.31 3.14 -8.67
CA ILE A 75 -1.99 3.90 -7.45
C ILE A 75 -0.50 4.27 -7.41
N VAL A 76 0.39 3.32 -7.71
CA VAL A 76 1.83 3.58 -7.75
C VAL A 76 2.18 4.59 -8.85
N GLU A 77 1.60 4.47 -10.04
CA GLU A 77 1.79 5.43 -11.13
C GLU A 77 1.36 6.85 -10.71
N GLU A 78 0.17 7.00 -10.15
CA GLU A 78 -0.38 8.28 -9.69
C GLU A 78 0.49 8.90 -8.57
N LEU A 79 0.89 8.09 -7.59
CA LEU A 79 1.76 8.54 -6.51
C LEU A 79 3.17 8.88 -6.99
N ASN A 80 3.67 8.22 -8.03
CA ASN A 80 5.01 8.48 -8.55
C ASN A 80 5.10 9.85 -9.22
N GLU A 81 3.98 10.43 -9.63
CA GLU A 81 3.93 11.83 -10.04
C GLU A 81 4.28 12.80 -8.91
N ILE A 82 4.12 12.40 -7.65
CA ILE A 82 4.49 13.18 -6.47
C ILE A 82 5.88 12.76 -5.97
N ALA A 83 6.11 11.43 -5.88
CA ALA A 83 7.34 10.85 -5.34
C ALA A 83 8.56 11.12 -6.24
N LYS A 84 8.35 11.20 -7.55
CA LYS A 84 9.38 11.40 -8.58
C LYS A 84 10.54 10.39 -8.44
N ILE A 85 10.21 9.12 -8.21
CA ILE A 85 11.18 8.02 -8.21
C ILE A 85 11.56 7.73 -9.68
N PRO A 86 12.84 7.89 -10.09
CA PRO A 86 13.22 7.80 -11.50
C PRO A 86 13.04 6.39 -12.08
N ASN A 87 13.32 5.36 -11.29
CA ASN A 87 13.20 3.96 -11.69
C ASN A 87 12.63 3.14 -10.53
N LEU A 88 11.36 2.72 -10.67
CA LEU A 88 10.64 1.96 -9.64
C LEU A 88 11.19 0.53 -9.47
N GLU A 89 11.73 -0.08 -10.52
CA GLU A 89 12.30 -1.43 -10.43
C GLU A 89 13.62 -1.39 -9.66
N GLU A 90 14.53 -0.50 -10.03
CA GLU A 90 15.80 -0.32 -9.32
C GLU A 90 15.57 0.04 -7.85
N TYR A 91 14.64 0.97 -7.60
CA TYR A 91 14.21 1.32 -6.24
C TYR A 91 13.72 0.10 -5.44
N ALA A 92 12.85 -0.72 -6.04
CA ALA A 92 12.33 -1.92 -5.38
C ALA A 92 13.43 -2.96 -5.12
N MET A 93 14.36 -3.15 -6.06
CA MET A 93 15.46 -4.11 -5.90
C MET A 93 16.40 -3.70 -4.77
N GLU A 94 16.76 -2.42 -4.68
CA GLU A 94 17.58 -1.91 -3.57
C GLU A 94 16.85 -2.06 -2.22
N MET A 95 15.54 -1.78 -2.18
CA MET A 95 14.71 -2.01 -1.00
C MET A 95 14.68 -3.49 -0.60
N PHE A 96 14.52 -4.41 -1.55
CA PHE A 96 14.53 -5.85 -1.27
C PHE A 96 15.87 -6.34 -0.76
N LYS A 97 16.96 -5.87 -1.36
CA LYS A 97 18.32 -6.18 -0.91
C LYS A 97 18.53 -5.75 0.53
N ALA A 98 18.14 -4.52 0.88
CA ALA A 98 18.22 -4.00 2.25
C ALA A 98 17.38 -4.80 3.25
N LYS A 99 16.23 -5.36 2.82
CA LYS A 99 15.37 -6.21 3.65
C LYS A 99 15.91 -7.64 3.83
N SER A 100 16.68 -8.14 2.87
CA SER A 100 17.20 -9.52 2.85
C SER A 100 18.60 -9.69 3.45
N ASP A 101 19.21 -8.60 3.93
CA ASP A 101 20.50 -8.63 4.61
C ASP A 101 20.33 -9.24 6.02
N LEU A 102 20.89 -10.43 6.22
CA LEU A 102 20.70 -11.32 7.38
C LEU A 102 22.05 -11.59 8.08
#